data_AF-A0A2G0QAF2-F1
#
_entry.id   AF-A0A2G0QAF2-F1
#
_cell.length_a   1.000
_cell.length_b   1.000
_cell.length_c   1.000
_cell.angle_alpha   90.00
_cell.angle_beta   90.00
_cell.angle_gamma   90.00
#
_symmetry.space_group_name_H-M   'P 1'
#
loop_
_entity.id
_entity.type
_entity.pdbx_description
1 polymer ?
#
loop_
_entity_poly.entity_id
_entity_poly.type
_entity_poly.pdbx_seq_one_letter_code
_entity_poly.pdbx_strand_id
1 'polypeptide(L)'
;MSDKLIDTWIEFHNATSEDQKEQLFIEFFNIFHSSDFWLVSSLAEDSDGYSFSIKEDPEFHFRPYIIAYLSEENPASWLNAESIDNNPENLHQFRAEHLYYLVSEFQCDLVIHNGYNYIIFDQNTLTHLKNSAQNVNGISEGKNETYLPNNPQPFSISDWGMILGAPYSCFNGWSCNDYSPEKDDAGLSSAWGIENRHDLVFQLFSLLVNGHAADYYNMRDKLSELSKPEFDEILAGIQQSDISSSDKQETIWRYTMMYNNENDIQNIQYLSWDYVRFSMLCLNGCKLQYITEQEAKNWTLMLAPLLRMVYSGWDDLWYNFTLTRWFWASTDEDWAECQSEYIDIIRALLNDQDSPTISIDWNSDLPPIETHSFAQALTEVLTEQNPDAEVDFNEVHETIRSQVRADES
;
A
#
# COMPACT_ATOMS: atom_id res chain seq x y z
N MET A 1 -26.98 2.29 -15.07
CA MET A 1 -26.67 0.86 -15.28
C MET A 1 -27.85 0.23 -16.00
N SER A 2 -27.66 -0.68 -16.97
CA SER A 2 -28.79 -1.17 -17.77
C SER A 2 -29.77 -2.00 -16.94
N ASP A 3 -31.07 -1.71 -17.04
CA ASP A 3 -32.21 -2.49 -16.47
C ASP A 3 -32.02 -4.01 -16.59
N LYS A 4 -31.30 -4.43 -17.64
CA LYS A 4 -30.89 -5.80 -17.90
C LYS A 4 -30.24 -6.52 -16.71
N LEU A 5 -29.39 -5.89 -15.89
CA LEU A 5 -28.74 -6.59 -14.78
C LEU A 5 -29.79 -7.04 -13.74
N ILE A 6 -30.70 -6.12 -13.39
CA ILE A 6 -31.69 -6.34 -12.34
C ILE A 6 -32.77 -7.29 -12.82
N ASP A 7 -33.19 -7.17 -14.07
CA ASP A 7 -34.11 -8.11 -14.70
C ASP A 7 -33.51 -9.53 -14.74
N THR A 8 -32.23 -9.66 -15.11
CA THR A 8 -31.54 -10.97 -15.14
C THR A 8 -31.44 -11.58 -13.73
N TRP A 9 -31.21 -10.78 -12.70
CA TRP A 9 -31.23 -11.26 -11.30
C TRP A 9 -32.63 -11.72 -10.85
N ILE A 10 -33.66 -10.93 -11.16
CA ILE A 10 -35.05 -11.26 -10.83
C ILE A 10 -35.45 -12.56 -11.56
N GLU A 11 -35.06 -12.72 -12.82
CA GLU A 11 -35.28 -13.96 -13.56
C GLU A 11 -34.51 -15.14 -12.96
N PHE A 12 -33.24 -14.96 -12.59
CA PHE A 12 -32.44 -15.97 -11.92
C PHE A 12 -33.10 -16.45 -10.62
N HIS A 13 -33.55 -15.52 -9.77
CA HIS A 13 -34.14 -15.85 -8.48
C HIS A 13 -35.50 -16.54 -8.61
N ASN A 14 -36.26 -16.23 -9.66
CA ASN A 14 -37.57 -16.83 -9.94
C ASN A 14 -37.50 -18.08 -10.83
N ALA A 15 -36.33 -18.42 -11.38
CA ALA A 15 -36.15 -19.62 -12.18
C ALA A 15 -36.37 -20.88 -11.34
N THR A 16 -37.08 -21.86 -11.92
CA THR A 16 -37.48 -23.09 -11.21
C THR A 16 -36.69 -24.32 -11.66
N SER A 17 -35.99 -24.25 -12.79
CA SER A 17 -35.06 -25.30 -13.23
C SER A 17 -33.60 -24.92 -12.97
N GLU A 18 -32.79 -25.92 -12.60
CA GLU A 18 -31.36 -25.73 -12.33
C GLU A 18 -30.59 -25.27 -13.57
N ASP A 19 -30.85 -25.87 -14.74
CA ASP A 19 -30.18 -25.47 -15.99
C ASP A 19 -30.46 -24.00 -16.36
N GLN A 20 -31.68 -23.51 -16.09
CA GLN A 20 -32.04 -22.12 -16.34
C GLN A 20 -31.41 -21.19 -15.31
N LYS A 21 -31.35 -21.61 -14.03
CA LYS A 21 -30.64 -20.87 -12.99
C LYS A 21 -29.16 -20.72 -13.32
N GLU A 22 -28.49 -21.78 -13.76
CA GLU A 22 -27.07 -21.73 -14.11
C GLU A 22 -26.80 -20.77 -15.27
N GLN A 23 -27.63 -20.80 -16.32
CA GLN A 23 -27.51 -19.88 -17.45
C GLN A 23 -27.74 -18.42 -17.05
N LEU A 24 -28.82 -18.15 -16.30
CA LEU A 24 -29.15 -16.79 -15.84
C LEU A 24 -28.11 -16.28 -14.83
N PHE A 25 -27.52 -17.17 -14.04
CA PHE A 25 -26.41 -16.84 -13.14
C PHE A 25 -25.16 -16.41 -13.92
N ILE A 26 -24.77 -17.15 -14.96
CA ILE A 26 -23.62 -16.80 -15.81
C ILE A 26 -23.90 -15.49 -16.56
N GLU A 27 -25.10 -15.30 -17.10
CA GLU A 27 -25.48 -14.05 -17.77
C GLU A 27 -25.46 -12.87 -16.79
N PHE A 28 -26.07 -13.02 -15.62
CA PHE A 28 -26.04 -12.02 -14.55
C PHE A 28 -24.60 -11.67 -14.17
N PHE A 29 -23.76 -12.70 -13.95
CA PHE A 29 -22.38 -12.53 -13.54
C PHE A 29 -21.55 -11.76 -14.58
N ASN A 30 -21.70 -12.10 -15.86
CA ASN A 30 -20.99 -11.40 -16.93
C ASN A 30 -21.44 -9.93 -17.03
N ILE A 31 -22.75 -9.66 -16.93
CA ILE A 31 -23.26 -8.30 -16.96
C ILE A 31 -22.73 -7.53 -15.75
N PHE A 32 -22.77 -8.12 -14.56
CA PHE A 32 -22.30 -7.53 -13.31
C PHE A 32 -20.82 -7.14 -13.39
N HIS A 33 -19.97 -8.07 -13.81
CA HIS A 33 -18.53 -7.87 -13.91
C HIS A 33 -18.13 -6.85 -14.99
N SER A 34 -18.91 -6.76 -16.07
CA SER A 34 -18.68 -5.77 -17.12
C SER A 34 -19.32 -4.40 -16.85
N SER A 35 -20.06 -4.27 -15.75
CA SER A 35 -20.78 -3.04 -15.44
C SER A 35 -19.97 -2.13 -14.54
N ASP A 36 -20.16 -0.84 -14.77
CA ASP A 36 -19.66 0.21 -13.92
C ASP A 36 -20.71 0.63 -12.89
N PHE A 37 -20.27 0.83 -11.65
CA PHE A 37 -21.12 1.21 -10.54
C PHE A 37 -20.74 2.59 -10.04
N TRP A 38 -21.75 3.31 -9.56
CA TRP A 38 -21.60 4.60 -8.91
C TRP A 38 -22.06 4.46 -7.45
N LEU A 39 -21.33 5.05 -6.51
CA LEU A 39 -21.61 4.98 -5.07
C LEU A 39 -22.13 6.35 -4.58
N VAL A 40 -23.13 6.36 -3.70
CA VAL A 40 -23.73 7.58 -3.12
C VAL A 40 -24.00 7.36 -1.63
N SER A 41 -23.79 8.37 -0.77
CA SER A 41 -24.40 8.35 0.57
C SER A 41 -24.86 9.71 1.12
N SER A 42 -25.48 9.68 2.30
CA SER A 42 -26.15 10.77 3.00
C SER A 42 -25.72 10.94 4.48
N LEU A 43 -25.30 12.17 4.84
CA LEU A 43 -25.71 13.04 5.99
C LEU A 43 -24.51 13.93 6.44
N ALA A 44 -24.38 15.17 5.96
CA ALA A 44 -24.99 16.45 6.42
C ALA A 44 -24.13 17.17 7.48
N GLU A 45 -23.75 18.45 7.40
CA GLU A 45 -24.04 19.58 6.49
C GLU A 45 -22.79 20.50 6.49
N ASP A 46 -22.55 21.14 5.33
CA ASP A 46 -21.56 22.21 5.07
C ASP A 46 -20.07 21.84 4.87
N SER A 47 -19.77 21.03 3.84
CA SER A 47 -18.82 21.41 2.76
C SER A 47 -18.54 20.22 1.82
N ASP A 48 -18.41 20.51 0.53
CA ASP A 48 -18.28 19.62 -0.63
C ASP A 48 -17.45 18.32 -0.45
N GLY A 49 -18.07 17.17 -0.77
CA GLY A 49 -17.38 16.00 -1.36
C GLY A 49 -17.48 14.64 -0.64
N TYR A 50 -18.56 13.90 -0.90
CA TYR A 50 -18.82 12.45 -0.66
C TYR A 50 -19.07 11.93 0.78
N SER A 51 -19.95 10.93 0.93
CA SER A 51 -20.17 10.19 2.19
C SER A 51 -20.50 8.70 1.93
N PHE A 52 -20.40 7.84 2.98
CA PHE A 52 -20.92 6.45 3.11
C PHE A 52 -21.91 6.31 4.29
N SER A 53 -22.90 5.40 4.23
CA SER A 53 -23.75 5.08 5.40
C SER A 53 -23.86 3.57 5.65
N ILE A 54 -23.23 3.10 6.72
CA ILE A 54 -23.49 1.78 7.32
C ILE A 54 -24.81 1.90 8.09
N LYS A 55 -25.76 1.02 7.82
CA LYS A 55 -27.04 0.98 8.54
C LYS A 55 -27.16 -0.30 9.35
N GLU A 56 -27.67 -0.17 10.57
CA GLU A 56 -28.22 -1.28 11.35
C GLU A 56 -29.74 -1.17 11.27
N ASP A 57 -30.39 -2.11 10.57
CA ASP A 57 -31.85 -2.19 10.51
C ASP A 57 -32.32 -3.42 11.29
N PRO A 58 -33.14 -3.24 12.35
CA PRO A 58 -33.64 -4.36 13.14
C PRO A 58 -34.58 -5.31 12.38
N GLU A 59 -35.08 -4.93 11.19
CA GLU A 59 -35.89 -5.78 10.33
C GLU A 59 -35.07 -6.60 9.30
N PHE A 60 -33.85 -6.16 8.97
CA PHE A 60 -32.99 -6.81 7.96
C PHE A 60 -31.70 -7.35 8.58
N HIS A 61 -31.84 -8.41 9.38
CA HIS A 61 -30.76 -9.20 9.96
C HIS A 61 -29.75 -8.43 10.85
N PHE A 62 -29.19 -9.13 11.84
CA PHE A 62 -28.41 -8.55 12.95
C PHE A 62 -27.00 -8.04 12.55
N ARG A 63 -26.78 -7.51 11.34
CA ARG A 63 -25.46 -7.13 10.83
C ARG A 63 -25.50 -5.84 9.97
N PRO A 64 -24.38 -5.08 9.91
CA PRO A 64 -24.25 -3.92 9.06
C PRO A 64 -24.24 -4.28 7.56
N TYR A 65 -24.82 -3.42 6.71
CA TYR A 65 -24.88 -3.58 5.25
C TYR A 65 -24.55 -2.27 4.48
N ILE A 66 -24.07 -2.40 3.23
CA ILE A 66 -23.70 -1.28 2.34
C ILE A 66 -24.75 -1.15 1.23
N ILE A 67 -25.31 0.05 1.00
CA ILE A 67 -26.23 0.32 -0.12
C ILE A 67 -25.49 1.08 -1.23
N ALA A 68 -25.49 0.54 -2.45
CA ALA A 68 -25.05 1.21 -3.67
C ALA A 68 -26.25 1.61 -4.53
N TYR A 69 -26.31 2.86 -5.00
CA TYR A 69 -27.39 3.35 -5.85
C TYR A 69 -26.97 3.41 -7.31
N LEU A 70 -27.77 2.81 -8.19
CA LEU A 70 -27.56 2.89 -9.63
C LEU A 70 -28.37 4.05 -10.21
N SER A 71 -27.68 5.10 -10.65
CA SER A 71 -28.33 6.26 -11.28
C SER A 71 -28.84 5.91 -12.68
N GLU A 72 -30.14 6.11 -12.92
CA GLU A 72 -30.63 6.90 -14.07
C GLU A 72 -31.70 7.87 -13.55
N GLU A 73 -31.66 9.10 -14.03
CA GLU A 73 -32.17 10.28 -13.33
C GLU A 73 -33.67 10.27 -12.96
N ASN A 74 -33.85 10.54 -11.67
CA ASN A 74 -34.88 11.31 -11.00
C ASN A 74 -35.99 10.54 -10.26
N PRO A 75 -35.82 10.33 -8.94
CA PRO A 75 -36.80 9.76 -8.03
C PRO A 75 -37.88 10.81 -7.77
N ALA A 76 -38.99 10.73 -8.50
CA ALA A 76 -40.10 11.69 -8.46
C ALA A 76 -40.84 11.80 -7.09
N SER A 77 -40.19 11.45 -5.98
CA SER A 77 -40.69 11.54 -4.60
C SER A 77 -39.71 12.14 -3.59
N TRP A 78 -38.58 12.73 -4.00
CA TRP A 78 -37.78 13.65 -3.14
C TRP A 78 -38.40 15.07 -3.12
N LEU A 79 -39.71 15.14 -3.33
CA LEU A 79 -40.58 16.29 -3.66
C LEU A 79 -40.60 17.46 -2.65
N ASN A 80 -39.70 17.50 -1.66
CA ASN A 80 -39.53 18.62 -0.74
C ASN A 80 -38.06 19.09 -0.57
N ALA A 81 -37.10 18.57 -1.34
CA ALA A 81 -35.77 19.15 -1.40
C ALA A 81 -35.74 20.24 -2.49
N GLU A 82 -36.20 21.44 -2.15
CA GLU A 82 -36.01 22.61 -3.01
C GLU A 82 -34.52 22.92 -3.13
N SER A 83 -33.96 22.58 -4.30
CA SER A 83 -32.94 23.33 -5.06
C SER A 83 -31.79 23.96 -4.25
N ILE A 84 -30.56 23.46 -4.44
CA ILE A 84 -29.47 24.22 -5.07
C ILE A 84 -28.39 23.27 -5.59
N ASP A 85 -28.09 23.50 -6.87
CA ASP A 85 -26.94 23.18 -7.72
C ASP A 85 -26.60 21.76 -8.21
N ASN A 86 -26.54 21.72 -9.55
CA ASN A 86 -26.12 20.64 -10.40
C ASN A 86 -24.60 20.68 -10.53
N ASN A 87 -23.89 19.65 -10.06
CA ASN A 87 -22.53 19.41 -10.55
C ASN A 87 -22.29 17.89 -10.77
N PRO A 88 -22.27 17.41 -12.03
CA PRO A 88 -22.04 16.01 -12.37
C PRO A 88 -20.57 15.57 -12.29
N GLU A 89 -19.66 16.41 -11.78
CA GLU A 89 -18.23 16.10 -11.68
C GLU A 89 -17.85 15.26 -10.45
N ASN A 90 -18.80 14.96 -9.56
CA ASN A 90 -18.54 14.20 -8.35
C ASN A 90 -19.18 12.81 -8.35
N LEU A 91 -18.75 11.98 -9.28
CA LEU A 91 -19.09 10.57 -9.34
C LEU A 91 -17.80 9.82 -9.69
N HIS A 92 -17.45 8.79 -8.92
CA HIS A 92 -16.33 7.90 -9.20
C HIS A 92 -16.82 6.55 -9.71
N GLN A 93 -16.33 6.14 -10.88
CA GLN A 93 -16.70 4.91 -11.56
C GLN A 93 -15.94 3.75 -10.91
N PHE A 94 -16.65 2.83 -10.26
CA PHE A 94 -16.05 1.64 -9.68
C PHE A 94 -16.33 0.41 -10.54
N ARG A 95 -15.28 -0.37 -10.82
CA ARG A 95 -15.41 -1.73 -11.33
C ARG A 95 -15.91 -2.67 -10.24
N ALA A 96 -16.72 -3.65 -10.61
CA ALA A 96 -17.28 -4.67 -9.72
C ALA A 96 -16.23 -5.35 -8.81
N GLU A 97 -15.00 -5.48 -9.30
CA GLU A 97 -13.86 -6.09 -8.61
C GLU A 97 -13.53 -5.38 -7.28
N HIS A 98 -13.66 -4.05 -7.24
CA HIS A 98 -13.39 -3.24 -6.05
C HIS A 98 -14.51 -3.35 -4.99
N LEU A 99 -15.73 -3.71 -5.39
CA LEU A 99 -16.82 -3.96 -4.46
C LEU A 99 -16.57 -5.23 -3.62
N TYR A 100 -15.91 -6.25 -4.21
CA TYR A 100 -15.53 -7.45 -3.45
C TYR A 100 -14.50 -7.13 -2.36
N TYR A 101 -13.58 -6.20 -2.62
CA TYR A 101 -12.61 -5.75 -1.64
C TYR A 101 -13.30 -5.09 -0.45
N LEU A 102 -14.20 -4.14 -0.70
CA LEU A 102 -14.96 -3.44 0.34
C LEU A 102 -15.79 -4.43 1.19
N VAL A 103 -16.48 -5.39 0.56
CA VAL A 103 -17.28 -6.37 1.31
C VAL A 103 -16.39 -7.33 2.12
N SER A 104 -15.25 -7.74 1.58
CA SER A 104 -14.32 -8.61 2.31
C SER A 104 -13.72 -7.94 3.54
N GLU A 105 -13.43 -6.64 3.42
CA GLU A 105 -12.84 -5.84 4.49
C GLU A 105 -13.86 -5.53 5.59
N PHE A 106 -15.08 -5.16 5.20
CA PHE A 106 -16.12 -4.72 6.14
C PHE A 106 -17.04 -5.84 6.65
N GLN A 107 -16.90 -7.08 6.16
CA GLN A 107 -17.68 -8.25 6.59
C GLN A 107 -19.20 -8.01 6.59
N CYS A 108 -19.68 -7.30 5.56
CA CYS A 108 -21.05 -6.79 5.46
C CYS A 108 -21.77 -7.31 4.22
N ASP A 109 -23.10 -7.27 4.20
CA ASP A 109 -23.88 -7.60 3.00
C ASP A 109 -23.87 -6.41 2.01
N LEU A 110 -23.87 -6.69 0.70
CA LEU A 110 -23.98 -5.68 -0.34
C LEU A 110 -25.41 -5.57 -0.83
N VAL A 111 -25.99 -4.39 -0.75
CA VAL A 111 -27.35 -4.09 -1.23
C VAL A 111 -27.26 -3.14 -2.42
N ILE A 112 -27.77 -3.54 -3.58
CA ILE A 112 -27.80 -2.70 -4.78
C ILE A 112 -29.23 -2.24 -5.01
N HIS A 113 -29.46 -0.93 -5.00
CA HIS A 113 -30.79 -0.32 -5.08
C HIS A 113 -30.92 0.54 -6.35
N ASN A 114 -32.00 0.37 -7.12
CA ASN A 114 -32.21 1.12 -8.38
C ASN A 114 -33.40 2.10 -8.35
N GLY A 115 -33.94 2.38 -7.15
CA GLY A 115 -35.06 3.30 -6.97
C GLY A 115 -36.42 2.62 -6.79
N TYR A 116 -36.60 1.40 -7.32
CA TYR A 116 -37.85 0.64 -7.21
C TYR A 116 -37.68 -0.75 -6.61
N ASN A 117 -36.50 -1.35 -6.76
CA ASN A 117 -36.14 -2.66 -6.20
C ASN A 117 -34.73 -2.62 -5.60
N TYR A 118 -34.43 -3.64 -4.81
CA TYR A 118 -33.09 -3.87 -4.29
C TYR A 118 -32.68 -5.34 -4.43
N ILE A 119 -31.38 -5.56 -4.60
CA ILE A 119 -30.75 -6.88 -4.62
C ILE A 119 -29.80 -6.95 -3.44
N ILE A 120 -29.96 -7.97 -2.60
CA ILE A 120 -29.03 -8.24 -1.50
C ILE A 120 -28.12 -9.38 -1.93
N PHE A 121 -26.82 -9.12 -1.91
CA PHE A 121 -25.80 -10.14 -1.95
C PHE A 121 -25.28 -10.35 -0.54
N ASP A 122 -25.74 -11.42 0.09
CA ASP A 122 -25.18 -11.82 1.37
C ASP A 122 -23.72 -12.26 1.20
N GLN A 123 -22.97 -12.22 2.30
CA GLN A 123 -21.55 -12.56 2.30
C GLN A 123 -21.25 -13.95 1.69
N ASN A 124 -22.13 -14.94 1.90
CA ASN A 124 -21.95 -16.29 1.36
C ASN A 124 -22.18 -16.31 -0.16
N THR A 125 -23.17 -15.58 -0.64
CA THR A 125 -23.50 -15.39 -2.05
C THR A 125 -22.38 -14.65 -2.77
N LEU A 126 -21.80 -13.61 -2.15
CA LEU A 126 -20.64 -12.89 -2.69
C LEU A 126 -19.39 -13.77 -2.74
N THR A 127 -19.17 -14.58 -1.71
CA THR A 127 -18.07 -15.55 -1.68
C THR A 127 -18.26 -16.62 -2.76
N HIS A 128 -19.49 -17.12 -2.94
CA HIS A 128 -19.81 -18.07 -4.01
C HIS A 128 -19.68 -17.44 -5.41
N LEU A 129 -20.11 -16.20 -5.61
CA LEU A 129 -19.94 -15.47 -6.86
C LEU A 129 -18.46 -15.27 -7.20
N LYS A 130 -17.64 -14.88 -6.23
CA LYS A 130 -16.17 -14.78 -6.37
C LYS A 130 -15.55 -16.13 -6.78
N ASN A 131 -15.98 -17.22 -6.15
CA ASN A 131 -15.46 -18.56 -6.43
C ASN A 131 -15.97 -19.12 -7.78
N SER A 132 -17.19 -18.74 -8.21
CA SER A 132 -17.76 -19.15 -9.49
C SER A 132 -17.19 -18.36 -10.67
N ALA A 133 -16.85 -17.08 -10.49
CA ALA A 133 -16.10 -16.24 -11.44
C ALA A 133 -14.81 -16.91 -11.90
N GLN A 134 -14.14 -17.59 -10.97
CA GLN A 134 -12.87 -18.28 -11.18
C GLN A 134 -13.04 -19.58 -11.99
N ASN A 135 -14.24 -20.16 -12.04
CA ASN A 135 -14.50 -21.47 -12.65
C ASN A 135 -15.04 -21.41 -14.10
N VAL A 136 -15.71 -20.33 -14.53
CA VAL A 136 -16.34 -20.25 -15.88
C VAL A 136 -15.31 -20.10 -17.01
N ASN A 137 -14.08 -19.67 -16.70
CA ASN A 137 -13.03 -19.47 -17.71
C ASN A 137 -12.19 -20.71 -18.04
N GLY A 138 -12.52 -21.92 -17.57
CA GLY A 138 -11.69 -23.10 -17.84
C GLY A 138 -10.23 -22.92 -17.40
N ILE A 139 -9.98 -21.96 -16.50
CA ILE A 139 -8.72 -21.78 -15.81
C ILE A 139 -8.80 -22.77 -14.65
N SER A 140 -8.32 -23.98 -14.91
CA SER A 140 -8.05 -24.97 -13.86
C SER A 140 -7.29 -24.29 -12.73
N GLU A 141 -7.83 -24.30 -11.50
CA GLU A 141 -7.18 -23.91 -10.24
C GLU A 141 -5.84 -23.18 -10.42
N GLY A 142 -5.90 -21.99 -11.01
CA GLY A 142 -4.96 -20.96 -10.69
C GLY A 142 -5.52 -20.37 -9.43
N LYS A 143 -5.17 -20.93 -8.26
CA LYS A 143 -5.05 -20.05 -7.12
C LYS A 143 -4.27 -18.84 -7.66
N ASN A 144 -4.77 -17.62 -7.51
CA ASN A 144 -3.85 -16.49 -7.43
C ASN A 144 -3.09 -16.69 -6.10
N GLU A 145 -2.34 -17.78 -6.01
CA GLU A 145 -1.24 -17.94 -5.10
C GLU A 145 -0.25 -16.92 -5.62
N THR A 146 -0.14 -15.81 -4.91
CA THR A 146 1.06 -15.00 -4.99
C THR A 146 2.19 -15.91 -4.54
N TYR A 147 2.84 -16.56 -5.50
CA TYR A 147 3.92 -17.49 -5.23
C TYR A 147 5.11 -16.67 -4.77
N LEU A 148 5.50 -16.87 -3.51
CA LEU A 148 6.80 -16.39 -3.07
C LEU A 148 7.88 -17.08 -3.93
N PRO A 149 8.86 -16.33 -4.42
CA PRO A 149 9.91 -16.90 -5.25
C PRO A 149 10.64 -18.01 -4.50
N ASN A 150 10.96 -19.08 -5.22
CA ASN A 150 11.66 -20.22 -4.66
C ASN A 150 12.94 -19.76 -3.97
N ASN A 151 13.09 -20.12 -2.71
CA ASN A 151 14.27 -19.78 -1.95
C ASN A 151 15.40 -20.78 -2.23
N PRO A 152 16.52 -20.37 -2.84
CA PRO A 152 17.62 -21.27 -3.12
C PRO A 152 18.45 -21.65 -1.89
N GLN A 153 18.31 -20.94 -0.76
CA GLN A 153 19.16 -21.07 0.43
C GLN A 153 18.36 -20.97 1.73
N PRO A 154 18.61 -21.77 2.78
CA PRO A 154 17.92 -21.61 4.05
C PRO A 154 18.19 -20.24 4.68
N PHE A 155 17.18 -19.65 5.33
CA PHE A 155 17.36 -18.44 6.12
C PHE A 155 18.15 -18.73 7.40
N SER A 156 19.00 -17.77 7.78
CA SER A 156 19.81 -17.75 8.98
C SER A 156 19.56 -16.47 9.76
N ILE A 157 19.80 -16.46 11.07
CA ILE A 157 19.48 -15.30 11.92
C ILE A 157 20.09 -13.96 11.45
N SER A 158 21.22 -14.00 10.74
CA SER A 158 21.84 -12.80 10.16
C SER A 158 21.06 -12.22 8.96
N ASP A 159 20.09 -12.95 8.43
CA ASP A 159 19.19 -12.50 7.37
C ASP A 159 18.02 -11.64 7.91
N TRP A 160 17.88 -11.47 9.24
CA TRP A 160 16.79 -10.69 9.83
C TRP A 160 16.64 -9.31 9.17
N GLY A 161 17.74 -8.58 8.99
CA GLY A 161 17.72 -7.27 8.33
C GLY A 161 17.32 -7.33 6.85
N MET A 162 17.65 -8.43 6.16
CA MET A 162 17.32 -8.62 4.75
C MET A 162 15.83 -8.88 4.53
N ILE A 163 15.14 -9.44 5.53
CA ILE A 163 13.69 -9.69 5.48
C ILE A 163 12.93 -8.37 5.34
N LEU A 164 13.43 -7.26 5.88
CA LEU A 164 12.80 -5.94 5.73
C LEU A 164 12.44 -5.63 4.27
N GLY A 165 13.37 -5.89 3.35
CA GLY A 165 13.23 -5.66 1.92
C GLY A 165 12.47 -6.74 1.14
N ALA A 166 11.95 -7.78 1.81
CA ALA A 166 11.30 -8.91 1.14
C ALA A 166 10.13 -8.52 0.21
N PRO A 167 9.27 -7.53 0.52
CA PRO A 167 8.22 -7.12 -0.41
C PRO A 167 8.77 -6.68 -1.77
N TYR A 168 9.88 -5.92 -1.79
CA TYR A 168 10.53 -5.51 -3.04
C TYR A 168 11.20 -6.68 -3.75
N SER A 169 11.92 -7.54 -3.02
CA SER A 169 12.61 -8.67 -3.66
C SER A 169 11.59 -9.63 -4.30
N CYS A 170 10.51 -9.94 -3.59
CA CYS A 170 9.45 -10.82 -4.09
C CYS A 170 8.70 -10.21 -5.28
N PHE A 171 8.45 -8.89 -5.26
CA PHE A 171 7.88 -8.17 -6.39
C PHE A 171 8.76 -8.31 -7.66
N ASN A 172 10.08 -8.28 -7.48
CA ASN A 172 11.04 -8.50 -8.56
C ASN A 172 11.32 -10.00 -8.86
N GLY A 173 10.60 -10.93 -8.22
CA GLY A 173 10.73 -12.37 -8.45
C GLY A 173 11.93 -13.04 -7.76
N TRP A 174 12.49 -12.43 -6.71
CA TRP A 174 13.64 -12.93 -5.97
C TRP A 174 13.36 -13.17 -4.49
N SER A 175 14.04 -14.17 -3.92
CA SER A 175 14.12 -14.31 -2.46
C SER A 175 15.04 -13.22 -1.88
N CYS A 176 14.73 -12.71 -0.68
CA CYS A 176 15.52 -11.63 -0.06
C CYS A 176 16.95 -12.04 0.39
N ASN A 177 17.28 -13.33 0.30
CA ASN A 177 18.62 -13.90 0.51
C ASN A 177 19.24 -14.48 -0.78
N ASP A 178 18.71 -14.13 -1.97
CA ASP A 178 19.34 -14.48 -3.24
C ASP A 178 20.36 -13.41 -3.68
N TYR A 179 21.63 -13.67 -3.41
CA TYR A 179 22.74 -12.78 -3.79
C TYR A 179 23.36 -13.13 -5.15
N SER A 180 22.68 -13.93 -5.97
CA SER A 180 23.18 -14.32 -7.30
C SER A 180 23.44 -13.07 -8.15
N PRO A 181 24.64 -12.93 -8.75
CA PRO A 181 24.99 -11.73 -9.49
C PRO A 181 24.08 -11.48 -10.69
N GLU A 182 23.75 -10.21 -10.93
CA GLU A 182 22.96 -9.76 -12.07
C GLU A 182 23.72 -8.72 -12.89
N LYS A 183 23.36 -8.63 -14.18
CA LYS A 183 23.94 -7.64 -15.11
C LYS A 183 23.05 -6.43 -15.34
N ASP A 184 21.76 -6.60 -15.04
CA ASP A 184 20.77 -5.53 -15.06
C ASP A 184 20.87 -4.80 -13.71
N ASP A 185 20.89 -3.47 -13.74
CA ASP A 185 20.94 -2.65 -12.53
C ASP A 185 19.54 -2.45 -11.91
N ALA A 186 18.50 -3.04 -12.50
CA ALA A 186 17.12 -2.97 -12.06
C ALA A 186 16.63 -1.52 -11.88
N GLY A 187 17.18 -0.59 -12.67
CA GLY A 187 16.86 0.84 -12.60
C GLY A 187 17.53 1.58 -11.45
N LEU A 188 18.55 1.02 -10.79
CA LEU A 188 19.32 1.72 -9.75
C LEU A 188 19.95 3.01 -10.27
N SER A 189 20.58 3.00 -11.45
CA SER A 189 21.15 4.21 -12.03
C SER A 189 20.06 5.25 -12.33
N SER A 190 18.97 4.85 -12.99
CA SER A 190 17.94 5.79 -13.44
C SER A 190 17.05 6.33 -12.32
N ALA A 191 16.70 5.50 -11.33
CA ALA A 191 15.77 5.87 -10.25
C ALA A 191 16.49 6.38 -8.99
N TRP A 192 17.72 5.93 -8.74
CA TRP A 192 18.46 6.25 -7.51
C TRP A 192 19.80 6.98 -7.75
N GLY A 193 20.26 7.07 -8.99
CA GLY A 193 21.58 7.61 -9.31
C GLY A 193 22.73 6.73 -8.80
N ILE A 194 22.49 5.42 -8.62
CA ILE A 194 23.49 4.49 -8.08
C ILE A 194 24.16 3.73 -9.22
N GLU A 195 25.44 4.00 -9.48
CA GLU A 195 26.21 3.33 -10.53
C GLU A 195 27.41 2.53 -9.99
N ASN A 196 27.69 2.67 -8.71
CA ASN A 196 28.83 2.05 -8.06
C ASN A 196 28.65 1.96 -6.52
N ARG A 197 29.64 1.37 -5.85
CA ARG A 197 29.69 1.24 -4.38
C ARG A 197 29.59 2.57 -3.64
N HIS A 198 30.22 3.61 -4.15
CA HIS A 198 30.28 4.92 -3.50
C HIS A 198 28.88 5.56 -3.47
N ASP A 199 28.19 5.58 -4.62
CA ASP A 199 26.82 6.07 -4.70
C ASP A 199 25.88 5.26 -3.78
N LEU A 200 26.02 3.93 -3.77
CA LEU A 200 25.21 3.06 -2.93
C LEU A 200 25.39 3.38 -1.43
N VAL A 201 26.63 3.44 -0.95
CA VAL A 201 26.92 3.72 0.47
C VAL A 201 26.39 5.09 0.86
N PHE A 202 26.54 6.09 -0.01
CA PHE A 202 26.01 7.43 0.24
C PHE A 202 24.47 7.44 0.29
N GLN A 203 23.80 6.70 -0.59
CA GLN A 203 22.33 6.60 -0.58
C GLN A 203 21.80 5.83 0.63
N LEU A 204 22.46 4.75 1.04
CA LEU A 204 22.16 4.05 2.30
C LEU A 204 22.31 4.99 3.50
N PHE A 205 23.37 5.80 3.54
CA PHE A 205 23.53 6.81 4.59
C PHE A 205 22.43 7.87 4.54
N SER A 206 22.05 8.32 3.35
CA SER A 206 21.00 9.32 3.15
C SER A 206 19.65 8.82 3.66
N LEU A 207 19.31 7.54 3.43
CA LEU A 207 18.11 6.91 4.01
C LEU A 207 18.17 6.83 5.55
N LEU A 208 19.35 6.69 6.15
CA LEU A 208 19.50 6.66 7.61
C LEU A 208 19.25 8.02 8.25
N VAL A 209 19.83 9.09 7.70
CA VAL A 209 19.86 10.41 8.36
C VAL A 209 18.86 11.42 7.80
N ASN A 210 18.47 11.28 6.54
CA ASN A 210 17.62 12.23 5.83
C ASN A 210 16.70 11.52 4.83
N GLY A 211 16.12 10.40 5.27
CA GLY A 211 15.11 9.68 4.52
C GLY A 211 13.78 10.43 4.45
N HIS A 212 12.86 9.92 3.64
CA HIS A 212 11.57 10.58 3.39
C HIS A 212 10.67 10.59 4.64
N ALA A 213 10.91 9.69 5.60
CA ALA A 213 10.17 9.67 6.85
C ALA A 213 10.26 11.00 7.60
N ALA A 214 11.44 11.65 7.58
CA ALA A 214 11.62 12.95 8.23
C ALA A 214 10.72 14.03 7.62
N ASP A 215 10.61 14.07 6.30
CA ASP A 215 9.74 15.00 5.59
C ASP A 215 8.26 14.74 5.90
N TYR A 216 7.86 13.47 5.99
CA TYR A 216 6.48 13.11 6.33
C TYR A 216 6.12 13.40 7.78
N TYR A 217 7.03 13.18 8.74
CA TYR A 217 6.82 13.63 10.12
C TYR A 217 6.71 15.16 10.21
N ASN A 218 7.59 15.89 9.54
CA ASN A 218 7.51 17.35 9.49
C ASN A 218 6.20 17.83 8.84
N MET A 219 5.75 17.16 7.78
CA MET A 219 4.48 17.45 7.11
C MET A 219 3.30 17.20 8.05
N ARG A 220 3.25 16.05 8.72
CA ARG A 220 2.22 15.72 9.70
C ARG A 220 2.16 16.76 10.82
N ASP A 221 3.30 17.04 11.45
CA ASP A 221 3.38 17.94 12.60
C ASP A 221 2.95 19.37 12.19
N LYS A 222 3.24 19.77 10.95
CA LYS A 222 2.78 21.05 10.41
C LYS A 222 1.28 21.09 10.11
N LEU A 223 0.72 20.01 9.55
CA LEU A 223 -0.63 20.03 8.97
C LEU A 223 -1.74 19.57 9.93
N SER A 224 -1.42 18.70 10.89
CA SER A 224 -2.40 18.09 11.80
C SER A 224 -3.10 19.09 12.74
N GLU A 225 -2.49 20.25 12.99
CA GLU A 225 -3.03 21.27 13.90
C GLU A 225 -3.62 22.49 13.17
N LEU A 226 -3.61 22.53 11.83
CA LEU A 226 -4.06 23.69 11.08
C LEU A 226 -5.58 23.84 11.08
N SER A 227 -6.04 25.09 11.07
CA SER A 227 -7.41 25.40 10.70
C SER A 227 -7.60 25.33 9.18
N LYS A 228 -8.85 25.09 8.74
CA LYS A 228 -9.20 25.05 7.32
C LYS A 228 -8.75 26.30 6.54
N PRO A 229 -8.94 27.54 7.02
CA PRO A 229 -8.43 28.72 6.33
C PRO A 229 -6.90 28.75 6.15
N GLU A 230 -6.14 28.32 7.16
CA GLU A 230 -4.67 28.26 7.08
C GLU A 230 -4.21 27.20 6.09
N PHE A 231 -4.90 26.05 6.06
CA PHE A 231 -4.65 25.00 5.09
C PHE A 231 -4.95 25.46 3.65
N ASP A 232 -6.08 26.13 3.43
CA ASP A 232 -6.45 26.65 2.12
C ASP A 232 -5.47 27.73 1.62
N GLU A 233 -4.92 28.56 2.52
CA GLU A 233 -3.85 29.53 2.20
C GLU A 233 -2.57 28.82 1.73
N ILE A 234 -2.18 27.72 2.39
CA ILE A 234 -1.03 26.90 1.98
C ILE A 234 -1.26 26.30 0.59
N LEU A 235 -2.44 25.72 0.33
CA LEU A 235 -2.75 25.14 -0.98
C LEU A 235 -2.74 26.20 -2.10
N ALA A 236 -3.30 27.38 -1.84
CA ALA A 236 -3.25 28.50 -2.78
C ALA A 236 -1.81 28.95 -3.06
N GLY A 237 -0.95 28.96 -2.04
CA GLY A 237 0.48 29.23 -2.19
C GLY A 237 1.20 28.21 -3.08
N ILE A 238 0.91 26.91 -2.91
CA ILE A 238 1.48 25.85 -3.75
C ILE A 238 1.03 26.01 -5.21
N GLN A 239 -0.26 26.29 -5.45
CA GLN A 239 -0.80 26.51 -6.79
C GLN A 239 -0.12 27.67 -7.51
N GLN A 240 0.24 28.73 -6.78
CA GLN A 240 0.90 29.93 -7.31
C GLN A 240 2.43 29.82 -7.42
N SER A 241 3.04 28.75 -6.88
CA SER A 241 4.50 28.56 -6.92
C SER A 241 5.05 28.29 -8.32
N ASP A 242 6.36 28.41 -8.51
CA ASP A 242 7.02 28.20 -9.82
C ASP A 242 7.40 26.72 -10.10
N ILE A 243 6.98 25.76 -9.26
CA ILE A 243 7.30 24.34 -9.47
C ILE A 243 6.48 23.74 -10.62
N SER A 244 6.90 22.57 -11.12
CA SER A 244 6.24 21.93 -12.27
C SER A 244 4.79 21.53 -11.95
N SER A 245 3.94 21.38 -12.98
CA SER A 245 2.53 21.04 -12.78
C SER A 245 2.35 19.67 -12.13
N SER A 246 3.19 18.69 -12.44
CA SER A 246 3.18 17.37 -11.80
C SER A 246 3.55 17.47 -10.32
N ASP A 247 4.62 18.19 -9.99
CA ASP A 247 5.07 18.35 -8.60
C ASP A 247 4.02 19.10 -7.76
N LYS A 248 3.30 20.06 -8.35
CA LYS A 248 2.17 20.72 -7.70
C LYS A 248 1.05 19.73 -7.37
N GLN A 249 0.66 18.89 -8.33
CA GLN A 249 -0.42 17.93 -8.12
C GLN A 249 -0.06 16.93 -7.02
N GLU A 250 1.15 16.37 -7.06
CA GLU A 250 1.68 15.48 -6.03
C GLU A 250 1.74 16.15 -4.65
N THR A 251 2.25 17.37 -4.58
CA THR A 251 2.33 18.11 -3.31
C THR A 251 0.93 18.42 -2.76
N ILE A 252 0.01 18.91 -3.59
CA ILE A 252 -1.38 19.21 -3.18
C ILE A 252 -2.08 17.95 -2.70
N TRP A 253 -1.92 16.83 -3.42
CA TRP A 253 -2.48 15.54 -3.01
C TRP A 253 -1.96 15.14 -1.63
N ARG A 254 -0.63 15.14 -1.42
CA ARG A 254 -0.04 14.71 -0.13
C ARG A 254 -0.48 15.61 1.02
N TYR A 255 -0.52 16.92 0.80
CA TYR A 255 -1.00 17.88 1.79
C TYR A 255 -2.48 17.64 2.13
N THR A 256 -3.30 17.33 1.12
CA THR A 256 -4.72 17.03 1.29
C THR A 256 -4.93 15.72 2.06
N MET A 257 -4.27 14.63 1.63
CA MET A 257 -4.34 13.34 2.31
C MET A 257 -3.87 13.45 3.77
N MET A 258 -2.76 14.17 4.02
CA MET A 258 -2.25 14.40 5.37
C MET A 258 -3.23 15.23 6.20
N TYR A 259 -3.71 16.37 5.71
CA TYR A 259 -4.63 17.25 6.45
C TYR A 259 -5.95 16.56 6.81
N ASN A 260 -6.51 15.80 5.88
CA ASN A 260 -7.75 15.04 6.09
C ASN A 260 -7.56 13.76 6.92
N ASN A 261 -6.31 13.38 7.23
CA ASN A 261 -5.97 12.10 7.84
C ASN A 261 -6.49 10.87 7.06
N GLU A 262 -6.39 10.91 5.73
CA GLU A 262 -6.84 9.82 4.86
C GLU A 262 -6.05 8.54 5.15
N ASN A 263 -6.74 7.39 5.22
CA ASN A 263 -6.16 6.10 5.61
C ASN A 263 -5.35 6.14 6.92
N ASP A 264 -5.74 7.02 7.84
CA ASP A 264 -5.07 7.21 9.14
C ASP A 264 -3.59 7.64 9.02
N ILE A 265 -3.23 8.30 7.92
CA ILE A 265 -1.84 8.63 7.58
C ILE A 265 -1.13 9.44 8.67
N GLN A 266 -1.83 10.24 9.50
CA GLN A 266 -1.21 10.99 10.59
C GLN A 266 -0.75 10.10 11.75
N ASN A 267 -1.31 8.89 11.92
CA ASN A 267 -1.04 8.03 13.07
C ASN A 267 -0.07 6.88 12.78
N ILE A 268 0.43 6.78 11.53
CA ILE A 268 1.39 5.76 11.14
C ILE A 268 2.85 6.17 11.43
N GLN A 269 3.74 5.18 11.35
CA GLN A 269 5.19 5.34 11.46
C GLN A 269 5.83 5.24 10.06
N TYR A 270 6.40 6.34 9.56
CA TYR A 270 6.93 6.39 8.19
C TYR A 270 8.31 5.75 8.02
N LEU A 271 9.00 5.38 9.12
CA LEU A 271 10.38 4.84 9.07
C LEU A 271 10.51 3.57 8.21
N SER A 272 9.43 2.79 8.12
CA SER A 272 9.35 1.57 7.32
C SER A 272 9.63 1.86 5.84
N TRP A 273 9.22 3.02 5.33
CA TRP A 273 9.47 3.44 3.96
C TRP A 273 10.96 3.55 3.64
N ASP A 274 11.75 4.13 4.55
CA ASP A 274 13.18 4.29 4.33
C ASP A 274 13.95 2.99 4.55
N TYR A 275 13.60 2.21 5.58
CA TYR A 275 14.38 1.05 5.98
C TYR A 275 14.06 -0.23 5.20
N VAL A 276 12.84 -0.37 4.67
CA VAL A 276 12.54 -1.39 3.67
C VAL A 276 13.35 -1.13 2.40
N ARG A 277 13.47 0.14 1.96
CA ARG A 277 14.29 0.53 0.80
C ARG A 277 15.79 0.41 1.09
N PHE A 278 16.24 0.67 2.31
CA PHE A 278 17.62 0.42 2.72
C PHE A 278 18.01 -1.06 2.51
N SER A 279 17.14 -1.99 2.95
CA SER A 279 17.35 -3.42 2.74
C SER A 279 17.29 -3.82 1.27
N MET A 280 16.36 -3.25 0.49
CA MET A 280 16.29 -3.46 -0.96
C MET A 280 17.58 -3.03 -1.66
N LEU A 281 18.10 -1.83 -1.33
CA LEU A 281 19.35 -1.33 -1.90
C LEU A 281 20.56 -2.20 -1.54
N CYS A 282 20.61 -2.77 -0.33
CA CYS A 282 21.65 -3.72 0.05
C CYS A 282 21.61 -4.99 -0.81
N LEU A 283 20.42 -5.56 -1.04
CA LEU A 283 20.28 -6.75 -1.90
C LEU A 283 20.72 -6.46 -3.34
N ASN A 284 20.24 -5.35 -3.92
CA ASN A 284 20.63 -4.95 -5.28
C ASN A 284 22.13 -4.65 -5.37
N GLY A 285 22.72 -4.02 -4.35
CA GLY A 285 24.16 -3.79 -4.23
C GLY A 285 24.98 -5.07 -4.21
N CYS A 286 24.49 -6.13 -3.55
CA CYS A 286 25.11 -7.45 -3.62
C CYS A 286 25.01 -8.07 -5.01
N LYS A 287 23.82 -8.04 -5.63
CA LYS A 287 23.61 -8.59 -6.98
C LYS A 287 24.49 -7.89 -8.02
N LEU A 288 24.73 -6.58 -7.87
CA LEU A 288 25.65 -5.80 -8.70
C LEU A 288 27.12 -5.83 -8.25
N GLN A 289 27.43 -6.59 -7.20
CA GLN A 289 28.78 -6.76 -6.67
C GLN A 289 29.44 -5.46 -6.16
N TYR A 290 28.64 -4.46 -5.79
CA TYR A 290 29.11 -3.23 -5.14
C TYR A 290 29.48 -3.47 -3.67
N ILE A 291 28.74 -4.37 -3.01
CA ILE A 291 28.95 -4.77 -1.63
C ILE A 291 28.88 -6.29 -1.50
N THR A 292 29.48 -6.84 -0.46
CA THR A 292 29.44 -8.27 -0.16
C THR A 292 28.15 -8.66 0.56
N GLU A 293 27.78 -9.94 0.51
CA GLU A 293 26.67 -10.50 1.31
C GLU A 293 26.82 -10.18 2.81
N GLN A 294 28.05 -10.29 3.34
CA GLN A 294 28.30 -10.02 4.76
C GLN A 294 28.06 -8.55 5.11
N GLU A 295 28.44 -7.62 4.23
CA GLU A 295 28.14 -6.19 4.39
C GLU A 295 26.64 -5.95 4.39
N ALA A 296 25.90 -6.46 3.41
CA ALA A 296 24.45 -6.32 3.35
C ALA A 296 23.75 -6.83 4.63
N LYS A 297 24.12 -8.01 5.12
CA LYS A 297 23.56 -8.57 6.36
C LYS A 297 23.89 -7.71 7.57
N ASN A 298 25.15 -7.30 7.75
CA ASN A 298 25.54 -6.47 8.89
C ASN A 298 24.83 -5.11 8.87
N TRP A 299 24.80 -4.46 7.70
CA TRP A 299 24.26 -3.11 7.56
C TRP A 299 22.75 -3.07 7.65
N THR A 300 22.05 -4.10 7.20
CA THR A 300 20.59 -4.17 7.41
C THR A 300 20.24 -4.56 8.84
N LEU A 301 21.00 -5.48 9.45
CA LEU A 301 20.77 -5.92 10.82
C LEU A 301 20.95 -4.78 11.83
N MET A 302 21.82 -3.80 11.56
CA MET A 302 22.03 -2.67 12.46
C MET A 302 20.77 -1.82 12.70
N LEU A 303 19.76 -1.93 11.83
CA LEU A 303 18.47 -1.24 11.96
C LEU A 303 17.55 -1.87 13.02
N ALA A 304 17.84 -3.10 13.45
CA ALA A 304 16.94 -3.88 14.30
C ALA A 304 16.57 -3.22 15.64
N PRO A 305 17.50 -2.58 16.40
CA PRO A 305 17.14 -1.96 17.67
C PRO A 305 16.08 -0.87 17.51
N LEU A 306 16.32 0.11 16.63
CA LEU A 306 15.35 1.17 16.35
C LEU A 306 14.03 0.62 15.83
N LEU A 307 14.06 -0.32 14.88
CA LEU A 307 12.84 -0.88 14.30
C LEU A 307 11.98 -1.62 15.33
N ARG A 308 12.59 -2.40 16.22
CA ARG A 308 11.88 -3.11 17.30
C ARG A 308 11.32 -2.19 18.38
N MET A 309 11.81 -0.95 18.50
CA MET A 309 11.22 0.07 19.37
C MET A 309 9.97 0.72 18.75
N VAL A 310 9.95 0.82 17.41
CA VAL A 310 8.90 1.53 16.67
C VAL A 310 7.77 0.61 16.26
N TYR A 311 8.08 -0.64 15.89
CA TYR A 311 7.12 -1.62 15.39
C TYR A 311 7.06 -2.86 16.28
N SER A 312 5.87 -3.43 16.38
CA SER A 312 5.58 -4.60 17.21
C SER A 312 5.87 -5.94 16.52
N GLY A 313 5.98 -5.97 15.18
CA GLY A 313 6.12 -7.18 14.39
C GLY A 313 6.35 -6.93 12.90
N TRP A 314 6.54 -8.01 12.13
CA TRP A 314 6.64 -7.96 10.67
C TRP A 314 5.39 -7.38 10.00
N ASP A 315 4.22 -7.76 10.51
CA ASP A 315 2.90 -7.31 10.06
C ASP A 315 2.70 -5.81 10.28
N ASP A 316 3.04 -5.32 11.47
CA ASP A 316 2.98 -3.90 11.83
C ASP A 316 3.94 -3.07 10.96
N LEU A 317 5.20 -3.49 10.81
CA LEU A 317 6.17 -2.80 9.95
C LEU A 317 5.69 -2.71 8.49
N TRP A 318 5.20 -3.82 7.94
CA TRP A 318 4.78 -3.83 6.54
C TRP A 318 3.42 -3.17 6.31
N TYR A 319 2.53 -3.14 7.29
CA TYR A 319 1.33 -2.30 7.25
C TYR A 319 1.70 -0.83 7.08
N ASN A 320 2.59 -0.32 7.94
CA ASN A 320 3.09 1.06 7.86
C ASN A 320 3.81 1.33 6.52
N PHE A 321 4.56 0.35 6.01
CA PHE A 321 5.22 0.44 4.70
C PHE A 321 4.20 0.59 3.57
N THR A 322 3.13 -0.21 3.54
CA THR A 322 2.12 -0.14 2.48
C THR A 322 1.40 1.19 2.45
N LEU A 323 1.05 1.75 3.60
CA LEU A 323 0.41 3.05 3.70
C LEU A 323 1.37 4.18 3.30
N THR A 324 2.64 4.12 3.71
CA THR A 324 3.62 5.11 3.28
C THR A 324 3.92 5.02 1.78
N ARG A 325 3.94 3.80 1.21
CA ARG A 325 4.09 3.56 -0.24
C ARG A 325 2.92 4.14 -1.04
N TRP A 326 1.70 3.97 -0.54
CA TRP A 326 0.51 4.62 -1.10
C TRP A 326 0.63 6.14 -1.04
N PHE A 327 1.05 6.68 0.11
CA PHE A 327 1.26 8.11 0.29
C PHE A 327 2.37 8.70 -0.58
N TRP A 328 3.36 7.88 -0.93
CA TRP A 328 4.43 8.31 -1.82
C TRP A 328 3.94 8.51 -3.26
N ALA A 329 3.14 7.63 -3.86
CA ALA A 329 2.77 7.77 -5.28
C ALA A 329 1.45 8.48 -5.54
N SER A 330 1.37 9.68 -5.01
CA SER A 330 0.18 10.54 -4.98
C SER A 330 -0.60 10.72 -6.29
N THR A 331 -0.01 10.42 -7.46
CA THR A 331 -0.62 10.72 -8.78
C THR A 331 -0.24 9.73 -9.88
N ASP A 332 0.41 8.60 -9.56
CA ASP A 332 0.90 7.65 -10.57
C ASP A 332 -0.12 6.50 -10.74
N GLU A 333 -0.78 6.45 -11.89
CA GLU A 333 -1.80 5.42 -12.20
C GLU A 333 -1.18 4.01 -12.28
N ASP A 334 0.04 3.87 -12.81
CA ASP A 334 0.75 2.59 -12.90
C ASP A 334 1.12 2.09 -11.49
N TRP A 335 1.23 3.01 -10.52
CA TRP A 335 1.54 2.68 -9.13
C TRP A 335 0.38 2.10 -8.35
N ALA A 336 -0.86 2.46 -8.67
CA ALA A 336 -2.05 1.93 -8.03
C ALA A 336 -2.21 0.43 -8.32
N GLU A 337 -1.93 0.01 -9.56
CA GLU A 337 -1.91 -1.41 -9.94
C GLU A 337 -0.82 -2.15 -9.15
N CYS A 338 0.40 -1.61 -9.10
CA CYS A 338 1.50 -2.19 -8.33
C CYS A 338 1.20 -2.27 -6.82
N GLN A 339 0.43 -1.34 -6.25
CA GLN A 339 0.12 -1.32 -4.81
C GLN A 339 -0.64 -2.57 -4.37
N SER A 340 -1.58 -3.05 -5.19
CA SER A 340 -2.34 -4.27 -4.90
C SER A 340 -1.43 -5.51 -4.85
N GLU A 341 -0.46 -5.60 -5.75
CA GLU A 341 0.53 -6.68 -5.79
C GLU A 341 1.42 -6.68 -4.55
N TYR A 342 1.89 -5.51 -4.08
CA TYR A 342 2.68 -5.43 -2.83
C TYR A 342 1.89 -5.90 -1.62
N ILE A 343 0.60 -5.56 -1.53
CA ILE A 343 -0.26 -6.02 -0.44
C ILE A 343 -0.41 -7.55 -0.48
N ASP A 344 -0.60 -8.13 -1.66
CA ASP A 344 -0.72 -9.58 -1.81
C ASP A 344 0.59 -10.32 -1.52
N ILE A 345 1.74 -9.73 -1.90
CA ILE A 345 3.07 -10.23 -1.53
C ILE A 345 3.26 -10.21 -0.02
N ILE A 346 2.91 -9.11 0.66
CA ILE A 346 3.02 -9.01 2.11
C ILE A 346 2.12 -10.03 2.79
N ARG A 347 0.88 -10.22 2.32
CA ARG A 347 0.00 -11.28 2.82
C ARG A 347 0.62 -12.65 2.65
N ALA A 348 1.22 -12.95 1.49
CA ALA A 348 1.91 -14.22 1.28
C ALA A 348 3.11 -14.37 2.23
N LEU A 349 3.94 -13.33 2.38
CA LEU A 349 5.06 -13.29 3.30
C LEU A 349 4.64 -13.48 4.76
N LEU A 350 3.43 -13.10 5.17
CA LEU A 350 2.97 -13.28 6.56
C LEU A 350 2.30 -14.63 6.83
N ASN A 351 1.80 -15.31 5.79
CA ASN A 351 0.96 -16.51 5.95
C ASN A 351 1.57 -17.80 5.40
N ASP A 352 2.51 -17.72 4.46
CA ASP A 352 3.15 -18.90 3.89
C ASP A 352 4.10 -19.55 4.91
N GLN A 353 4.01 -20.88 5.05
CA GLN A 353 4.84 -21.64 5.99
C GLN A 353 6.32 -21.62 5.63
N ASP A 354 6.64 -21.44 4.34
CA ASP A 354 8.01 -21.38 3.84
C ASP A 354 8.55 -19.94 3.78
N SER A 355 7.80 -18.96 4.28
CA SER A 355 8.20 -17.56 4.27
C SER A 355 9.39 -17.26 5.22
N PRO A 356 10.24 -16.27 4.88
CA PRO A 356 11.25 -15.74 5.80
C PRO A 356 10.71 -15.36 7.19
N THR A 357 9.49 -14.83 7.29
CA THR A 357 8.93 -14.33 8.56
C THR A 357 8.60 -15.46 9.55
N ILE A 358 8.29 -16.65 9.03
CA ILE A 358 8.07 -17.86 9.83
C ILE A 358 9.41 -18.48 10.22
N SER A 359 10.41 -18.40 9.34
CA SER A 359 11.76 -18.90 9.60
C SER A 359 12.49 -18.08 10.66
N ILE A 360 12.28 -16.76 10.68
CA ILE A 360 12.93 -15.82 11.59
C ILE A 360 11.87 -14.90 12.18
N ASP A 361 11.49 -15.18 13.43
CA ASP A 361 10.53 -14.37 14.17
C ASP A 361 11.08 -12.95 14.41
N TRP A 362 10.17 -11.98 14.45
CA TRP A 362 10.50 -10.57 14.70
C TRP A 362 11.36 -10.39 15.95
N ASN A 363 11.10 -11.16 17.01
CA ASN A 363 11.76 -11.07 18.32
C ASN A 363 12.89 -12.10 18.52
N SER A 364 13.37 -12.74 17.45
CA SER A 364 14.48 -13.70 17.54
C SER A 364 15.74 -13.08 18.18
N ASP A 365 16.51 -13.89 18.92
CA ASP A 365 17.80 -13.48 19.48
C ASP A 365 18.79 -13.16 18.36
N LEU A 366 19.12 -11.88 18.19
CA LEU A 366 19.99 -11.40 17.11
C LEU A 366 21.46 -11.47 17.51
N PRO A 367 22.38 -11.63 16.53
CA PRO A 367 23.80 -11.47 16.79
C PRO A 367 24.11 -10.00 17.16
N PRO A 368 25.29 -9.73 17.77
CA PRO A 368 25.67 -8.38 18.17
C PRO A 368 25.58 -7.39 17.01
N ILE A 369 24.97 -6.24 17.28
CA ILE A 369 24.86 -5.16 16.31
C ILE A 369 26.24 -4.58 16.00
N GLU A 370 26.57 -4.53 14.72
CA GLU A 370 27.87 -4.14 14.21
C GLU A 370 27.70 -2.95 13.25
N THR A 371 28.17 -1.78 13.66
CA THR A 371 28.05 -0.52 12.89
C THR A 371 29.38 -0.03 12.30
N HIS A 372 30.50 -0.66 12.68
CA HIS A 372 31.84 -0.25 12.31
C HIS A 372 32.10 -0.44 10.81
N SER A 373 31.66 -1.54 10.19
CA SER A 373 31.88 -1.82 8.76
C SER A 373 31.16 -0.80 7.88
N PHE A 374 29.92 -0.41 8.24
CA PHE A 374 29.20 0.64 7.52
C PHE A 374 29.87 2.01 7.74
N ALA A 375 30.25 2.34 8.99
CA ALA A 375 30.94 3.58 9.30
C ALA A 375 32.28 3.71 8.57
N GLN A 376 33.02 2.60 8.41
CA GLN A 376 34.27 2.58 7.68
C GLN A 376 34.02 2.85 6.19
N ALA A 377 33.09 2.13 5.58
CA ALA A 377 32.74 2.33 4.17
C ALA A 377 32.28 3.78 3.90
N LEU A 378 31.48 4.36 4.79
CA LEU A 378 31.04 5.74 4.68
C LEU A 378 32.18 6.75 4.86
N THR A 379 33.09 6.51 5.81
CA THR A 379 34.26 7.38 6.03
C THR A 379 35.16 7.42 4.80
N GLU A 380 35.38 6.28 4.15
CA GLU A 380 36.12 6.17 2.88
C GLU A 380 35.44 7.02 1.79
N VAL A 381 34.12 6.86 1.61
CA VAL A 381 33.30 7.63 0.65
C VAL A 381 33.37 9.14 0.90
N LEU A 382 33.22 9.59 2.14
CA LEU A 382 33.23 11.00 2.51
C LEU A 382 34.62 11.63 2.33
N THR A 383 35.68 10.89 2.65
CA THR A 383 37.07 11.33 2.47
C THR A 383 37.40 11.50 0.99
N GLU A 384 36.91 10.60 0.13
CA GLU A 384 37.10 10.70 -1.31
C GLU A 384 36.33 11.88 -1.93
N GLN A 385 35.10 12.17 -1.46
CA GLN A 385 34.32 13.32 -1.92
C GLN A 385 34.90 14.67 -1.48
N ASN A 386 35.52 14.72 -0.30
CA ASN A 386 36.05 15.96 0.28
C ASN A 386 37.51 15.77 0.75
N PRO A 387 38.49 15.70 -0.18
CA PRO A 387 39.89 15.40 0.16
C PRO A 387 40.53 16.43 1.11
N ASP A 388 40.00 17.65 1.13
CA ASP A 388 40.47 18.76 1.95
C ASP A 388 39.76 18.84 3.32
N ALA A 389 38.72 18.03 3.55
CA ALA A 389 38.01 17.95 4.82
C ALA A 389 38.56 16.79 5.67
N GLU A 390 38.78 17.06 6.97
CA GLU A 390 39.14 16.01 7.93
C GLU A 390 37.86 15.26 8.32
N VAL A 391 37.68 14.06 7.78
CA VAL A 391 36.56 13.16 8.14
C VAL A 391 37.00 12.28 9.31
N ASP A 392 36.44 12.51 10.50
CA ASP A 392 36.72 11.68 11.68
C ASP A 392 35.82 10.43 11.68
N PHE A 393 36.44 9.26 11.54
CA PHE A 393 35.77 7.97 11.64
C PHE A 393 34.93 7.83 12.92
N ASN A 394 35.41 8.34 14.06
CA ASN A 394 34.69 8.20 15.33
C ASN A 394 33.39 9.00 15.31
N GLU A 395 33.40 10.20 14.73
CA GLU A 395 32.20 11.03 14.59
C GLU A 395 31.17 10.36 13.66
N VAL A 396 31.63 9.81 12.53
CA VAL A 396 30.77 9.05 11.60
C VAL A 396 30.17 7.82 12.31
N HIS A 397 31.00 7.08 13.03
CA HIS A 397 30.57 5.86 13.71
C HIS A 397 29.57 6.15 14.84
N GLU A 398 29.81 7.16 15.67
CA GLU A 398 28.86 7.59 16.72
C GLU A 398 27.55 8.12 16.14
N THR A 399 27.62 8.83 15.01
CA THR A 399 26.41 9.29 14.30
C THR A 399 25.54 8.11 13.86
N ILE A 400 26.13 7.09 13.23
CA ILE A 400 25.42 5.87 12.82
C ILE A 400 24.84 5.15 14.03
N ARG A 401 25.64 4.95 15.09
CA ARG A 401 25.21 4.25 16.32
C ARG A 401 24.02 4.93 16.99
N SER A 402 24.08 6.26 17.10
CA SER A 402 22.99 7.07 17.65
C SER A 402 21.73 6.96 16.78
N GLN A 403 21.89 7.03 15.45
CA GLN A 403 20.77 6.99 14.51
C GLN A 403 20.01 5.67 14.58
N VAL A 404 20.72 4.54 14.72
CA VAL A 404 20.09 3.21 14.74
C VAL A 404 19.79 2.68 16.14
N ARG A 405 20.00 3.51 17.18
CA ARG A 405 19.83 3.14 18.60
C ARG A 405 20.60 1.87 18.98
N ALA A 406 21.83 1.74 18.50
CA ALA A 406 22.64 0.54 18.64
C ALA A 406 22.89 0.10 20.10
N ASP A 407 22.75 1.00 21.07
CA ASP A 407 22.98 0.76 22.50
C ASP A 407 21.70 0.47 23.31
N GLU A 408 20.52 0.48 22.68
CA GLU A 408 19.22 0.34 23.36
C GLU A 408 18.62 -1.08 23.23
N SER A 409 19.46 -2.09 23.00
CA SER A 409 19.06 -3.50 22.78
C SER A 409 18.48 -4.20 24.02
#